data_AF-A0A737HDT1-F1
#
_entry.id   AF-A0A737HDT1-F1
#
_cell.length_a   1.000
_cell.length_b   1.000
_cell.length_c   1.000
_cell.angle_alpha   90.00
_cell.angle_beta   90.00
_cell.angle_gamma   90.00
#
_symmetry.space_group_name_H-M   'P 1'
#
loop_
_entity.id
_entity.type
_entity.pdbx_description
1 polymer ?
#
loop_
_entity_poly.entity_id
_entity_poly.type
_entity_poly.pdbx_seq_one_letter_code
_entity_poly.pdbx_strand_id
1 'polypeptide(L)' 'ADYEVVCGDSVYRVKRQRDLNGARRFLLLECTELGECRQSHGGNNDDFLFAR' A
#
# COMPACT_ATOMS: atom_id res chain seq x y z
N ALA A 1 2.97 -9.79 -7.93
CA ALA A 1 1.83 -9.57 -7.02
C ALA A 1 1.57 -8.08 -7.03
N ASP A 2 0.38 -7.69 -7.44
CA ASP A 2 0.06 -6.30 -7.79
C ASP A 2 -0.64 -5.63 -6.62
N TYR A 3 0.10 -5.40 -5.55
CA TYR A 3 -0.39 -4.69 -4.37
C TYR A 3 0.54 -3.55 -3.97
N GLU A 4 -0.05 -2.58 -3.29
CA GLU A 4 0.63 -1.41 -2.75
C GLU A 4 0.68 -1.53 -1.22
N VAL A 5 1.75 -1.01 -0.64
CA VAL A 5 1.93 -0.96 0.81
C VAL A 5 2.01 0.49 1.25
N VAL A 6 1.32 0.80 2.33
CA VAL A 6 1.38 2.10 2.99
C VAL A 6 2.28 1.96 4.21
N CYS A 7 3.30 2.81 4.28
CA CYS A 7 4.22 2.88 5.42
C CYS A 7 4.31 4.33 5.87
N GLY A 8 3.75 4.63 7.05
CA GLY A 8 3.51 6.01 7.45
C GLY A 8 2.60 6.71 6.43
N ASP A 9 3.05 7.84 5.91
CA ASP A 9 2.34 8.59 4.87
C ASP A 9 2.78 8.24 3.46
N SER A 10 3.70 7.30 3.25
CA SER A 10 4.22 6.96 1.92
C SER A 10 3.58 5.69 1.37
N VAL A 11 3.30 5.69 0.06
CA VAL A 11 2.75 4.56 -0.70
C VAL A 11 3.83 3.98 -1.60
N TYR A 12 3.94 2.66 -1.61
CA TYR A 12 4.91 1.94 -2.43
C TYR A 12 4.24 0.81 -3.20
N ARG A 13 4.56 0.67 -4.49
CA ARG A 13 4.16 -0.49 -5.30
C ARG A 13 5.17 -1.61 -5.17
N VAL A 14 4.72 -2.78 -4.74
CA VAL A 14 5.59 -3.95 -4.62
C VAL A 14 5.95 -4.48 -6.01
N LYS A 15 7.24 -4.68 -6.26
CA LYS A 15 7.76 -5.30 -7.48
C LYS A 15 8.13 -6.75 -7.24
N ARG A 16 8.78 -7.03 -6.11
CA ARG A 16 9.22 -8.37 -5.74
C ARG A 16 9.20 -8.57 -4.24
N GLN A 17 8.95 -9.81 -3.84
CA GLN A 17 9.04 -10.27 -2.46
C GLN A 17 10.10 -11.39 -2.38
N ARG A 18 10.92 -11.37 -1.33
CA ARG A 18 11.84 -12.46 -1.00
C ARG A 18 11.61 -12.92 0.43
N ASP A 19 11.54 -14.23 0.63
CA ASP A 19 11.53 -14.83 1.96
C ASP A 19 12.95 -14.86 2.51
N LEU A 20 13.14 -14.30 3.70
CA LEU A 20 14.45 -14.21 4.34
C LEU A 20 14.75 -15.40 5.27
N ASN A 21 13.75 -16.21 5.64
CA ASN A 21 13.94 -17.30 6.60
C ASN A 21 13.26 -18.62 6.24
N GLY A 22 12.69 -18.73 5.05
CA GLY A 22 12.02 -19.95 4.55
C GLY A 22 10.71 -20.28 5.26
N ALA A 23 10.29 -19.46 6.22
CA ALA A 23 9.05 -19.62 6.98
C ALA A 23 8.05 -18.49 6.69
N ARG A 24 8.35 -17.62 5.72
CA ARG A 24 7.56 -16.43 5.33
C ARG A 24 7.22 -15.48 6.48
N ARG A 25 7.97 -15.55 7.59
CA ARG A 25 7.76 -14.64 8.75
C ARG A 25 8.44 -13.30 8.55
N PHE A 26 9.53 -13.30 7.78
CA PHE A 26 10.27 -12.09 7.43
C PHE A 26 10.40 -12.02 5.92
N LEU A 27 9.86 -10.94 5.36
CA LEU A 27 9.82 -10.71 3.92
C LEU A 27 10.57 -9.42 3.62
N LEU A 28 11.46 -9.50 2.64
CA LEU A 28 12.04 -8.31 2.02
C LEU A 28 11.19 -7.94 0.81
N LEU A 29 10.71 -6.69 0.79
CA LEU A 29 9.94 -6.13 -0.32
C LEU A 29 10.84 -5.17 -1.12
N GLU A 30 11.02 -5.47 -2.41
CA GLU A 30 11.57 -4.53 -3.37
C GLU A 30 10.41 -3.73 -3.96
N CYS A 31 10.42 -2.41 -3.77
CA CYS A 31 9.30 -1.55 -4.14
C CYS A 31 9.73 -0.31 -4.94
N THR A 32 8.77 0.28 -5.65
CA THR A 32 8.89 1.62 -6.23
C THR A 32 7.99 2.56 -5.42
N GLU A 33 8.54 3.69 -4.97
CA GLU A 33 7.76 4.74 -4.30
C GLU A 33 6.79 5.38 -5.28
N LEU A 34 5.54 5.56 -4.85
CA LEU A 34 4.48 6.19 -5.61
C LEU A 34 4.13 7.60 -5.11
N GLY A 35 4.65 8.00 -3.95
CA GLY A 35 4.37 9.27 -3.30
C GLY A 35 3.62 9.08 -1.98
N GLU A 36 2.88 10.10 -1.55
CA GLU A 36 2.19 10.09 -0.26
C GLU A 36 0.74 9.60 -0.35
N CYS A 37 0.30 8.87 0.67
CA CYS A 37 -1.09 8.52 0.86
C CYS A 37 -1.80 9.82 1.24
N ARG A 38 -2.54 10.39 0.29
CA ARG A 38 -3.43 11.50 0.57
C ARG A 38 -4.54 10.97 1.46
N GLN A 39 -4.30 10.96 2.77
CA GLN A 39 -5.33 10.68 3.77
C GLN A 39 -6.42 11.72 3.54
N SER A 40 -7.54 11.28 2.96
CA SER A 40 -8.76 12.08 2.92
C SER A 40 -9.16 12.28 4.38
N HIS A 41 -8.69 13.37 4.98
CA HIS A 41 -9.13 13.80 6.29
C HIS A 41 -10.63 14.05 6.17
N GLY A 42 -11.44 13.12 6.67
CA GLY A 42 -12.89 13.22 6.87
C GLY A 42 -13.64 13.98 5.77
N GLY A 43 -14.13 13.25 4.76
CA GLY A 43 -15.08 13.81 3.80
C GLY A 43 -16.27 14.43 4.50
N ASN A 44 -16.58 15.68 4.12
CA ASN A 44 -17.95 16.18 4.17
C ASN A 44 -18.82 15.14 3.45
N ASN A 45 -19.88 14.68 4.13
CA ASN A 45 -20.79 13.65 3.65
C ASN A 45 -21.60 14.15 2.44
N ASP A 46 -21.04 14.19 1.24
CA ASP A 46 -21.85 14.25 0.03
C ASP A 46 -21.13 13.58 -1.16
N ASP A 47 -21.87 12.66 -1.76
CA ASP A 47 -21.70 12.03 -3.08
C ASP A 47 -20.78 10.80 -3.27
N PHE A 48 -21.45 9.64 -3.17
CA PHE A 48 -21.29 8.38 -3.92
C PHE A 48 -19.90 7.79 -4.14
N LEU A 49 -19.45 6.92 -3.21
CA LEU A 49 -18.33 6.00 -3.43
C LEU A 49 -18.68 4.50 -3.25
N PHE A 50 -19.95 4.15 -3.42
CA PHE A 50 -20.40 2.75 -3.56
C PHE A 50 -21.45 2.58 -4.68
N ALA A 51 -21.30 3.33 -5.78
CA ALA A 51 -22.01 2.97 -7.00
C ALA A 51 -21.36 1.70 -7.57
N ARG A 52 -22.19 0.66 -7.71
CA ARG A 52 -21.88 -0.73 -8.08
C ARG A 52 -20.98 -0.90 -9.29
#